data_AF-A0A653C6N8-F1
#
_entry.id   AF-A0A653C6N8-F1
#
_cell.length_a   1.000
_cell.length_b   1.000
_cell.length_c   1.000
_cell.angle_alpha   90.00
_cell.angle_beta   90.00
_cell.angle_gamma   90.00
#
_symmetry.space_group_name_H-M   'P 1'
#
loop_
_entity.id
_entity.type
_entity.pdbx_description
1 polymer ?
#
loop_
_entity_poly.entity_id
_entity_poly.type
_entity_poly.pdbx_seq_one_letter_code
_entity_poly.pdbx_strand_id
1 'polypeptide(L)'
;MITNVYARYPGAVHDAAIWESSNIQRHLRQKYVEGRRNCYLLGDSGYPLQPWLMTPVLDARPNAPEAMYNSLHTSTRNVVERGFGVWKARFRCLRKDR
;
A
#
# COMPACT_ATOMS: atom_id res chain seq x y z
N MET A 1 -10.29 9.91 4.45
CA MET A 1 -10.94 10.10 3.13
C MET A 1 -10.33 9.11 2.14
N ILE A 2 -11.15 8.42 1.34
CA ILE A 2 -10.68 7.53 0.26
C ILE A 2 -10.55 8.38 -1.00
N THR A 3 -9.43 8.28 -1.71
CA THR A 3 -9.15 9.14 -2.87
C THR A 3 -9.18 8.39 -4.21
N ASN A 4 -9.03 7.07 -4.19
CA ASN A 4 -9.04 6.25 -5.40
C ASN A 4 -9.41 4.79 -5.08
N VAL A 5 -10.13 4.13 -5.98
CA VAL A 5 -10.47 2.71 -5.93
C VAL A 5 -10.27 2.10 -7.32
N TYR A 6 -9.51 1.01 -7.40
CA TYR A 6 -9.24 0.29 -8.64
C TYR A 6 -9.90 -1.10 -8.62
N ALA A 7 -11.10 -1.22 -9.18
CA ALA A 7 -11.91 -2.45 -9.17
C ALA A 7 -11.99 -3.16 -10.55
N ARG A 8 -10.95 -3.01 -11.38
CA ARG A 8 -10.93 -3.51 -12.76
C ARG A 8 -10.29 -4.90 -12.92
N TYR A 9 -9.67 -5.41 -11.87
CA TYR A 9 -8.90 -6.66 -11.91
C TYR A 9 -9.60 -7.77 -11.13
N PRO A 10 -9.57 -9.02 -11.63
CA PRO A 10 -9.95 -10.18 -10.83
C PRO A 10 -9.13 -10.29 -9.55
N GLY A 11 -9.71 -10.89 -8.50
CA GLY A 11 -9.07 -10.97 -7.17
C GLY A 11 -7.78 -11.80 -7.08
N ALA A 12 -7.35 -12.43 -8.17
CA ALA A 12 -6.11 -13.21 -8.26
C ALA A 12 -4.92 -12.41 -8.83
N VAL A 13 -5.16 -11.19 -9.33
CA VAL A 13 -4.08 -10.35 -9.88
C VAL A 13 -3.23 -9.80 -8.74
N HIS A 14 -1.91 -9.91 -8.87
CA HIS A 14 -0.97 -9.37 -7.89
C HIS A 14 -1.08 -7.85 -7.77
N ASP A 15 -1.03 -7.34 -6.53
CA ASP A 15 -1.11 -5.92 -6.23
C ASP A 15 -0.03 -5.09 -6.97
N ALA A 16 1.18 -5.62 -7.12
CA ALA A 16 2.24 -5.01 -7.93
C ALA A 16 1.85 -4.81 -9.40
N ALA A 17 1.09 -5.72 -10.01
CA ALA A 17 0.64 -5.58 -11.39
C ALA A 17 -0.45 -4.49 -11.53
N ILE A 18 -1.35 -4.40 -10.54
CA ILE A 18 -2.35 -3.32 -10.46
C ILE A 18 -1.63 -1.98 -10.25
N TRP A 19 -0.61 -1.95 -9.40
CA TRP A 19 0.21 -0.77 -9.16
C TRP A 19 0.87 -0.24 -10.43
N GLU A 20 1.59 -1.09 -11.17
CA GLU A 20 2.31 -0.70 -12.38
C GLU A 20 1.39 -0.20 -13.50
N SER A 21 0.13 -0.64 -13.51
CA SER A 21 -0.89 -0.18 -14.46
C SER A 21 -1.72 1.01 -13.95
N SER A 22 -1.50 1.47 -12.72
CA SER A 22 -2.31 2.51 -12.09
C SER A 22 -1.93 3.93 -12.53
N ASN A 23 -2.93 4.81 -12.63
CA ASN A 23 -2.69 6.24 -12.87
C ASN A 23 -1.95 6.91 -11.70
N ILE A 24 -2.09 6.39 -10.47
CA ILE A 24 -1.38 6.91 -9.29
C ILE A 24 0.12 6.72 -9.44
N GLN A 25 0.54 5.52 -9.85
CA GLN A 25 1.95 5.22 -10.05
C GLN A 25 2.57 6.15 -11.10
N ARG A 26 1.88 6.34 -12.23
CA ARG A 26 2.33 7.27 -13.28
C ARG A 26 2.46 8.69 -12.77
N HIS A 27 1.48 9.17 -12.00
CA HIS A 27 1.48 10.50 -11.42
C HIS A 27 2.64 10.71 -10.43
N LEU A 28 2.86 9.76 -9.52
CA LEU A 28 3.93 9.85 -8.53
C LEU A 28 5.32 9.76 -9.17
N ARG A 29 5.49 8.89 -10.17
CA ARG A 29 6.71 8.82 -10.99
C ARG A 29 6.98 10.16 -11.67
N GLN A 30 5.98 10.77 -12.30
CA GLN A 30 6.14 12.06 -12.95
C GLN A 30 6.55 13.14 -11.94
N LYS A 31 5.87 13.22 -10.78
CA LYS A 31 6.22 14.19 -9.74
C LYS A 31 7.64 14.01 -9.22
N TYR A 32 8.10 12.76 -9.13
CA TYR A 32 9.49 12.48 -8.78
C TYR A 32 10.46 12.94 -9.87
N VAL A 33 10.17 12.70 -11.16
CA VAL A 33 11.00 13.22 -12.26
C VAL A 33 11.05 14.75 -12.26
N GLU A 34 9.95 15.41 -11.92
CA GLU A 34 9.84 16.87 -11.74
C GLU A 34 10.57 17.40 -10.48
N GLY A 35 11.24 16.54 -9.72
CA GLY A 35 12.07 16.94 -8.57
C GLY A 35 11.36 16.90 -7.21
N ARG A 36 10.09 16.48 -7.13
CA ARG A 36 9.41 16.31 -5.84
C ARG A 36 10.01 15.13 -5.09
N ARG A 37 10.42 15.35 -3.82
CA ARG A 37 11.07 14.32 -2.99
C ARG A 37 10.32 13.94 -1.71
N ASN A 38 9.40 14.78 -1.25
CA ASN A 38 8.68 14.57 0.02
C ASN A 38 7.25 14.07 -0.22
N CYS A 39 7.10 13.03 -1.04
CA CYS A 39 5.80 12.44 -1.36
C CYS A 39 5.93 10.93 -1.39
N TYR A 40 5.32 10.26 -0.41
CA TYR A 40 5.44 8.82 -0.20
C TYR A 40 4.06 8.20 -0.05
N LEU A 41 3.86 7.07 -0.71
CA LEU A 41 2.79 6.14 -0.43
C LEU A 41 3.33 5.01 0.45
N LEU A 42 2.52 4.50 1.38
CA LEU A 42 2.86 3.32 2.18
C LEU A 42 2.14 2.09 1.60
N GLY A 43 2.89 1.10 1.14
CA GLY A 43 2.37 -0.18 0.61
C GLY A 43 2.75 -1.38 1.49
N ASP A 44 2.12 -2.53 1.29
CA ASP A 44 2.59 -3.81 1.87
C ASP A 44 3.77 -4.37 1.10
N SER A 45 4.28 -5.48 1.62
CA SER A 45 5.30 -6.31 1.00
C SER A 45 4.90 -6.87 -0.37
N GLY A 46 3.63 -6.78 -0.78
CA GLY A 46 3.17 -7.15 -2.11
C GLY A 46 3.50 -6.12 -3.19
N TYR A 47 3.91 -4.91 -2.80
CA TYR A 47 4.31 -3.85 -3.72
C TYR A 47 5.84 -3.75 -3.88
N PRO A 48 6.33 -3.22 -5.01
CA PRO A 48 7.75 -2.93 -5.17
C PRO A 48 8.16 -1.68 -4.37
N LEU A 49 9.35 -1.71 -3.76
CA LEU A 49 9.96 -0.52 -3.16
C LEU A 49 10.33 0.48 -4.28
N GLN A 50 9.86 1.72 -4.18
CA GLN A 50 10.16 2.80 -5.14
C GLN A 50 10.41 4.12 -4.38
N PRO A 51 11.05 5.14 -5.00
CA PRO A 51 11.33 6.42 -4.33
C PRO A 51 10.10 7.16 -3.78
N TRP A 52 8.90 6.82 -4.26
CA TRP A 52 7.61 7.36 -3.83
C TRP A 52 6.68 6.30 -3.23
N LEU A 53 7.14 5.06 -3.03
CA LEU A 53 6.37 3.95 -2.46
C LEU A 53 7.22 3.17 -1.48
N MET A 54 6.92 3.32 -0.19
CA MET A 54 7.62 2.72 0.93
C MET A 54 6.93 1.43 1.36
N THR A 55 7.68 0.34 1.40
CA THR A 55 7.23 -0.99 1.82
C THR A 55 7.97 -1.42 3.09
N PRO A 56 7.43 -2.36 3.87
CA PRO A 56 8.15 -2.89 5.04
C PRO A 56 9.46 -3.56 4.60
N VAL A 57 10.49 -3.45 5.44
CA VAL A 57 11.75 -4.17 5.25
C VAL A 57 11.56 -5.62 5.64
N LEU A 58 11.81 -6.54 4.72
CA LEU A 58 11.76 -7.98 4.99
C LEU A 58 12.98 -8.39 5.84
N ASP A 59 12.82 -9.41 6.67
CA ASP A 59 13.89 -9.99 7.50
C ASP A 59 14.60 -8.98 8.42
N ALA A 60 13.86 -7.95 8.88
CA ALA A 60 14.37 -6.95 9.81
C ALA A 60 14.78 -7.60 11.15
N ARG A 61 16.04 -7.41 11.53
CA ARG A 61 16.57 -7.95 12.79
C ARG A 61 15.91 -7.26 14.00
N PRO A 62 15.64 -7.99 15.10
CA PRO A 62 15.18 -7.38 16.34
C PRO A 62 16.13 -6.27 16.80
N ASN A 63 15.57 -5.17 17.32
CA ASN A 63 16.29 -3.99 17.80
C ASN A 63 17.14 -3.25 16.75
N ALA A 64 16.98 -3.55 15.46
CA ALA A 64 17.61 -2.80 14.39
C ALA A 64 16.73 -1.61 13.92
N PRO A 65 17.30 -0.56 13.31
CA PRO A 65 16.53 0.57 12.78
C PRO A 65 15.39 0.15 11.84
N GLU A 66 15.57 -0.93 11.08
CA GLU A 66 14.58 -1.51 10.18
C GLU A 66 13.36 -2.05 10.94
N ALA A 67 13.56 -2.65 12.12
CA ALA A 67 12.47 -3.12 12.96
C ALA A 67 11.66 -1.94 13.53
N MET A 68 12.34 -0.85 13.91
CA MET A 68 11.68 0.38 14.33
C MET A 68 10.88 1.00 13.17
N TYR A 69 11.47 1.07 11.98
CA TYR A 69 10.78 1.50 10.76
C TYR A 69 9.52 0.65 10.49
N ASN A 70 9.64 -0.68 10.52
CA ASN A 70 8.50 -1.59 10.29
C ASN A 70 7.39 -1.42 11.33
N SER A 71 7.75 -1.17 12.59
CA SER A 71 6.78 -0.90 13.66
C SER A 71 5.99 0.39 13.37
N LEU A 72 6.68 1.47 13.01
CA LEU A 72 6.04 2.74 12.64
C LEU A 72 5.20 2.62 11.37
N HIS A 73 5.71 1.90 10.37
CA HIS A 73 5.03 1.64 9.10
C HIS A 73 3.73 0.86 9.32
N THR A 74 3.79 -0.23 10.10
CA THR A 74 2.62 -1.05 10.48
C THR A 74 1.61 -0.23 11.27
N SER A 75 2.07 0.54 12.27
CA SER A 75 1.21 1.42 13.07
C SER A 75 0.46 2.43 12.21
N THR A 76 1.15 3.04 11.25
CA THR A 76 0.54 4.01 10.32
C THR A 76 -0.51 3.33 9.44
N ARG A 77 -0.24 2.11 8.97
CA ARG A 77 -1.15 1.36 8.11
C ARG A 77 -2.36 0.77 8.82
N ASN A 78 -2.31 0.59 10.14
CA ASN A 78 -3.43 0.05 10.92
C ASN A 78 -4.74 0.81 10.70
N VAL A 79 -4.69 2.12 10.40
CA VAL A 79 -5.88 2.92 10.09
C VAL A 79 -6.61 2.40 8.86
N VAL A 80 -5.86 2.03 7.81
CA VAL A 80 -6.41 1.51 6.55
C VAL A 80 -6.98 0.09 6.76
N GLU A 81 -6.23 -0.77 7.46
CA GLU A 81 -6.67 -2.14 7.74
C GLU A 81 -7.96 -2.18 8.57
N ARG A 82 -8.06 -1.33 9.60
CA ARG A 82 -9.30 -1.17 10.38
C ARG A 82 -10.45 -0.67 9.50
N GLY A 83 -10.18 0.26 8.59
CA GLY A 83 -11.15 0.73 7.61
C GLY A 83 -11.69 -0.39 6.73
N PHE A 84 -10.82 -1.24 6.19
CA PHE A 84 -11.24 -2.42 5.43
C PHE A 84 -12.02 -3.43 6.27
N GLY A 85 -11.67 -3.61 7.55
CA GLY A 85 -12.45 -4.42 8.50
C GLY A 85 -13.89 -3.94 8.62
N VAL A 86 -14.09 -2.62 8.81
CA VAL A 86 -15.44 -2.01 8.87
C VAL A 86 -16.20 -2.22 7.56
N TRP A 87 -15.55 -2.08 6.41
CA TRP A 87 -16.21 -2.28 5.12
C TRP A 87 -16.63 -3.72 4.89
N LYS A 88 -15.78 -4.69 5.22
CA LYS A 88 -16.13 -6.13 5.12
C LYS A 88 -17.28 -6.49 6.05
N ALA A 89 -17.38 -5.86 7.23
CA ALA A 89 -18.49 -6.05 8.15
C ALA A 89 -19.80 -5.44 7.61
N ARG A 90 -19.74 -4.25 6.98
CA ARG A 90 -20.91 -3.54 6.44
C ARG A 90 -21.38 -4.11 5.11
N PHE A 91 -20.45 -4.44 4.21
CA PHE A 91 -20.72 -4.91 2.86
C PHE A 91 -20.34 -6.38 2.74
N ARG A 92 -21.31 -7.27 2.96
CA ARG A 92 -21.09 -8.72 2.94
C ARG A 92 -20.53 -9.25 1.62
N CYS A 93 -20.77 -8.56 0.50
CA CYS A 93 -20.18 -8.91 -0.80
C CYS A 93 -18.65 -8.80 -0.86
N LEU A 94 -18.02 -8.11 0.09
CA LEU A 94 -16.55 -8.00 0.19
C LEU A 94 -15.92 -9.10 1.06
N ARG A 95 -16.73 -9.97 1.67
CA ARG A 95 -16.23 -11.10 2.44
C ARG A 95 -15.80 -12.22 1.49
N LYS A 96 -14.73 -12.92 1.83
CA LYS A 96 -14.23 -14.08 1.08
C LYS A 96 -15.00 -15.37 1.38
N ASP A 97 -16.07 -15.30 2.19
CA ASP A 97 -16.92 -16.45 2.52
C ASP A 97 -17.74 -16.91 1.30
N ARG A 98 -17.10 -17.66 0.41
CA ARG A 98 -17.73 -18.57 -0.54
C ARG A 98 -16.78 -19.71 -0.90
#